data_AF-A0A255YTP4-F1
#
_entry.id   AF-A0A255YTP4-F1
#
_cell.length_a   1.000
_cell.length_b   1.000
_cell.length_c   1.000
_cell.angle_alpha   90.00
_cell.angle_beta   90.00
_cell.angle_gamma   90.00
#
_symmetry.space_group_name_H-M   'P 1'
#
loop_
_entity.id
_entity.type
_entity.pdbx_description
1 polymer ?
#
loop_
_entity_poly.entity_id
_entity_poly.type
_entity_poly.pdbx_seq_one_letter_code
_entity_poly.pdbx_strand_id
1 'polypeptide(L)'
;MTHHPKEWLDDWLQTDMSGDQEGIADFIAGLTGGPCPERRVGNLYAASIAAEGLLLENIMQDDWPPVLVPASMALTGLMRVR
;
A
#
# COMPACT_ATOMS: atom_id res chain seq x y z
N MET A 1 17.23 1.28 -10.10
CA MET A 1 17.37 1.33 -8.64
C MET A 1 16.25 0.50 -8.06
N THR A 2 16.54 -0.51 -7.25
CA THR A 2 15.51 -1.25 -6.52
C THR A 2 15.16 -0.42 -5.29
N HIS A 3 14.12 0.40 -5.40
CA HIS A 3 13.59 1.17 -4.27
C HIS A 3 13.10 0.19 -3.19
N HIS A 4 13.51 0.41 -1.95
CA HIS A 4 13.22 -0.51 -0.85
C HIS A 4 11.70 -0.51 -0.56
N PRO A 5 11.06 -1.63 -0.15
CA PRO A 5 9.61 -1.68 0.09
C PRO A 5 9.09 -0.59 1.02
N LYS A 6 9.92 -0.19 2.00
CA LYS A 6 9.62 0.95 2.88
C LYS A 6 9.47 2.28 2.12
N GLU A 7 10.31 2.55 1.13
CA GLU A 7 10.27 3.80 0.36
C GLU A 7 9.00 3.89 -0.48
N TRP A 8 8.60 2.77 -1.11
CA TRP A 8 7.34 2.68 -1.84
C TRP A 8 6.13 2.88 -0.92
N LEU A 9 6.15 2.27 0.26
CA LEU A 9 5.09 2.45 1.25
C LEU A 9 4.99 3.91 1.70
N ASP A 10 6.11 4.55 2.04
CA ASP A 10 6.13 5.93 2.49
C ASP A 10 5.64 6.89 1.38
N ASP A 11 6.05 6.67 0.13
CA ASP A 11 5.61 7.49 -1.00
C ASP A 11 4.11 7.31 -1.30
N TRP A 12 3.64 6.06 -1.40
CA TRP A 12 2.20 5.77 -1.61
C TRP A 12 1.32 6.38 -0.51
N LEU A 13 1.75 6.28 0.76
CA LEU A 13 1.02 6.88 1.88
C LEU A 13 0.91 8.40 1.74
N GLN A 14 1.96 9.06 1.23
CA GLN A 14 1.99 10.50 1.05
C GLN A 14 1.19 10.96 -0.18
N THR A 15 1.22 10.21 -1.28
CA THR A 15 0.65 10.67 -2.57
C THR A 15 -0.80 10.27 -2.77
N ASP A 16 -1.20 9.10 -2.26
CA ASP A 16 -2.49 8.49 -2.58
C ASP A 16 -3.38 8.29 -1.36
N MET A 17 -2.81 8.08 -0.17
CA MET A 17 -3.57 7.81 1.06
C MET A 17 -3.61 9.00 2.03
N SER A 18 -2.96 10.11 1.70
CA SER A 18 -2.89 11.29 2.58
C SER A 18 -4.28 11.86 2.84
N GLY A 19 -4.73 11.78 4.10
CA GLY A 19 -6.06 12.21 4.52
C GLY A 19 -7.20 11.20 4.26
N ASP A 20 -6.92 10.06 3.63
CA ASP A 20 -7.89 9.00 3.36
C ASP A 20 -7.96 8.00 4.52
N GLN A 21 -8.54 8.44 5.63
CA GLN A 21 -8.61 7.64 6.86
C GLN A 21 -9.43 6.36 6.69
N GLU A 22 -10.47 6.38 5.84
CA GLU A 22 -11.31 5.22 5.55
C GLU A 22 -10.51 4.16 4.78
N GLY A 23 -9.84 4.56 3.70
CA GLY A 23 -8.99 3.63 2.96
C GLY A 23 -7.86 3.04 3.80
N ILE A 24 -7.23 3.86 4.65
CA ILE A 24 -6.21 3.37 5.60
C ILE A 24 -6.81 2.31 6.54
N ALA A 25 -8.01 2.53 7.07
CA ALA A 25 -8.69 1.58 7.95
C ALA A 25 -9.01 0.25 7.24
N ASP A 26 -9.47 0.31 5.98
CA ASP A 26 -9.78 -0.88 5.20
C ASP A 26 -8.52 -1.71 4.87
N PHE A 27 -7.42 -1.06 4.49
CA PHE A 27 -6.15 -1.74 4.26
C PHE A 27 -5.59 -2.37 5.54
N ILE A 28 -5.71 -1.70 6.70
CA ILE A 28 -5.37 -2.31 8.00
C ILE A 28 -6.22 -3.54 8.27
N ALA A 29 -7.54 -3.44 8.08
CA ALA A 29 -8.47 -4.55 8.31
C ALA A 29 -8.08 -5.77 7.47
N GLY A 30 -7.85 -5.58 6.16
CA GLY A 30 -7.41 -6.64 5.25
C GLY A 30 -6.08 -7.29 5.68
N LEU A 31 -5.09 -6.48 6.08
CA LEU A 31 -3.78 -6.99 6.53
C LEU A 31 -3.84 -7.76 7.87
N THR A 32 -4.87 -7.51 8.68
CA THR A 32 -5.09 -8.22 9.96
C THR A 32 -5.98 -9.47 9.83
N GLY A 33 -6.28 -9.91 8.59
CA GLY A 33 -7.12 -11.08 8.34
C GLY A 33 -8.62 -10.78 8.31
N GLY A 34 -9.00 -9.51 8.29
CA GLY A 34 -10.36 -9.06 7.99
C GLY A 34 -10.70 -9.12 6.49
N PRO A 35 -11.84 -8.55 6.09
CA PRO A 35 -12.19 -8.42 4.69
C PRO A 35 -11.09 -7.68 3.91
N CYS A 36 -10.67 -8.27 2.79
CA CYS A 36 -9.72 -7.63 1.89
C CYS A 36 -10.42 -6.46 1.18
N PRO A 37 -9.88 -5.23 1.19
CA PRO A 37 -10.42 -4.16 0.36
C PRO A 37 -10.31 -4.51 -1.11
N GLU A 38 -11.15 -3.88 -1.93
CA GLU A 38 -10.97 -3.90 -3.38
C GLU A 38 -9.63 -3.25 -3.76
N ARG A 39 -9.07 -3.64 -4.91
CA ARG A 39 -7.89 -3.00 -5.47
C ARG A 39 -8.19 -1.51 -5.64
N ARG A 40 -7.35 -0.67 -5.03
CA ARG A 40 -7.50 0.79 -5.09
C ARG A 40 -6.49 1.36 -6.07
N VAL A 41 -6.95 2.22 -6.98
CA VAL A 41 -6.08 2.94 -7.93
C VAL A 41 -6.01 4.39 -7.48
N GLY A 42 -4.83 4.81 -7.03
CA GLY A 42 -4.51 6.17 -6.61
C GLY A 42 -3.94 7.02 -7.76
N ASN A 43 -3.21 8.09 -7.40
CA ASN A 43 -2.61 8.99 -8.37
C ASN A 43 -1.35 8.41 -9.00
N LEU A 44 -0.50 7.74 -8.19
CA LEU A 44 0.76 7.16 -8.65
C LEU A 44 0.80 5.63 -8.55
N TYR A 45 -0.03 5.04 -7.70
CA TYR A 45 0.01 3.62 -7.41
C TYR A 45 -1.36 2.95 -7.52
N ALA A 46 -1.35 1.68 -7.92
CA ALA A 46 -2.44 0.75 -7.60
C ALA A 46 -2.02 -0.13 -6.42
N ALA A 47 -2.89 -0.26 -5.43
CA ALA A 47 -2.66 -0.97 -4.19
C ALA A 47 -3.67 -2.09 -3.99
N SER A 48 -3.21 -3.26 -3.55
CA SER A 48 -4.06 -4.40 -3.22
C SER A 48 -3.43 -5.28 -2.13
N ILE A 49 -4.25 -6.05 -1.41
CA ILE A 49 -3.73 -7.02 -0.44
C ILE A 49 -3.40 -8.32 -1.16
N ALA A 50 -2.19 -8.82 -0.91
CA ALA A 50 -1.75 -10.16 -1.26
C ALA A 50 -1.60 -11.01 0.00
N ALA A 51 -1.44 -12.32 -0.16
CA ALA A 51 -1.37 -13.27 0.97
C ALA A 51 -0.29 -12.92 2.02
N GLU A 52 0.80 -12.25 1.60
CA GLU A 52 1.94 -11.94 2.47
C GLU A 52 2.08 -10.44 2.81
N GLY A 53 1.19 -9.58 2.30
CA GLY A 53 1.28 -8.14 2.55
C GLY A 53 0.54 -7.26 1.56
N LEU A 54 1.04 -6.04 1.40
CA LEU A 54 0.48 -5.01 0.53
C LEU A 54 1.27 -4.99 -0.79
N LEU A 55 0.60 -5.24 -1.90
CA LEU A 55 1.19 -5.13 -3.23
C LEU A 55 0.95 -3.72 -3.77
N LEU A 56 2.03 -3.04 -4.17
CA LEU A 56 2.03 -1.72 -4.78
C LEU A 56 2.53 -1.81 -6.22
N GLU A 57 1.76 -1.26 -7.15
CA GLU A 57 2.07 -1.21 -8.58
C GLU A 57 2.17 0.25 -8.99
N ASN A 58 3.30 0.68 -9.56
CA ASN A 58 3.40 2.03 -10.13
C ASN A 58 2.60 2.06 -11.44
N ILE A 59 1.66 3.00 -11.56
CA ILE A 59 0.79 3.10 -12.76
C ILE A 59 1.28 4.15 -13.76
N MET A 60 2.35 4.88 -13.44
CA MET A 60 2.94 5.92 -14.29
C MET A 60 4.14 5.41 -15.09
N GLN A 61 4.75 4.31 -14.66
CA GLN A 61 5.95 3.72 -15.27
C GLN A 61 5.72 2.24 -15.56
N ASP A 62 5.35 1.92 -16.80
CA ASP A 62 4.96 0.58 -17.24
C ASP A 62 6.03 -0.51 -17.01
N ASP A 63 7.31 -0.14 -16.96
CA ASP A 63 8.41 -1.09 -16.80
C ASP A 63 8.82 -1.36 -15.34
N TRP A 64 8.16 -0.72 -14.36
CA TRP A 64 8.49 -0.91 -12.95
C TRP A 64 7.77 -2.14 -12.39
N PRO A 65 8.52 -3.12 -11.83
CA PRO A 65 7.88 -4.29 -11.25
C PRO A 65 7.05 -3.91 -10.02
N PRO A 66 5.94 -4.60 -9.75
CA PRO A 66 5.20 -4.46 -8.51
C PRO A 66 6.09 -4.74 -7.29
N VAL A 67 5.84 -4.01 -6.21
CA VAL A 67 6.56 -4.17 -4.94
C VAL A 67 5.62 -4.75 -3.89
N LEU A 68 5.99 -5.90 -3.35
CA LEU A 68 5.33 -6.49 -2.20
C LEU A 68 5.94 -5.91 -0.91
N VAL A 69 5.15 -5.14 -0.18
CA VAL A 69 5.47 -4.64 1.16
C VAL A 69 4.99 -5.67 2.18
N PRO A 70 5.88 -6.25 3.01
CA PRO A 70 5.48 -7.24 4.01
C PRO A 70 4.39 -6.71 4.95
N ALA A 71 3.43 -7.55 5.33
CA ALA A 71 2.28 -7.15 6.14
C ALA A 71 2.67 -6.39 7.42
N SER A 72 3.71 -6.84 8.14
CA SER A 72 4.20 -6.17 9.36
C SER A 72 4.71 -4.74 9.09
N MET A 73 5.35 -4.53 7.94
CA MET A 73 5.85 -3.22 7.51
C MET A 73 4.69 -2.31 7.09
N ALA A 74 3.78 -2.82 6.26
CA ALA A 74 2.59 -2.10 5.81
C ALA A 74 1.72 -1.65 6.99
N LEU A 75 1.44 -2.54 7.94
CA LEU A 75 0.71 -2.23 9.18
C LEU A 75 1.41 -1.14 9.99
N THR A 76 2.73 -1.24 10.16
CA THR A 76 3.51 -0.22 10.90
C THR A 76 3.42 1.15 10.22
N GLY A 77 3.45 1.21 8.89
CA GLY A 77 3.29 2.46 8.14
C GLY A 77 1.89 3.05 8.26
N LEU A 78 0.87 2.25 7.96
CA LEU A 78 -0.55 2.67 7.98
C LEU A 78 -0.98 3.18 9.37
N MET A 79 -0.53 2.52 10.45
CA MET A 79 -0.86 2.94 11.82
C MET A 79 -0.20 4.27 12.24
N ARG A 80 0.89 4.70 11.58
CA ARG A 80 1.57 5.97 11.89
C ARG A 80 0.90 7.20 11.27
N VAL A 81 0.14 7.00 10.20
CA VAL A 81 -0.50 8.08 9.43
C VAL A 81 -1.93 8.35 9.91
N ARG A 82 -2.48 7.48 10.77
CA ARG A 82 -3.81 7.64 11.37
C ARG A 82 -3.87 8.79 12.37
#